data_AF-A0A7C3C6L3-F1
#
_entry.id   AF-A0A7C3C6L3-F1
#
_cell.length_a   1.000
_cell.length_b   1.000
_cell.length_c   1.000
_cell.angle_alpha   90.00
_cell.angle_beta   90.00
_cell.angle_gamma   90.00
#
_symmetry.space_group_name_H-M   'P 1'
#
loop_
_entity.id
_entity.type
_entity.pdbx_description
1 polymer ?
#
loop_
_entity_poly.entity_id
_entity_poly.type
_entity_poly.pdbx_seq_one_letter_code
_entity_poly.pdbx_strand_id
1 'polypeptide(L)'
;MQGLLPLRQALSLLLECELRLPPGRSSLLRRALARENRILYSEDVRSANRFAALLAFAAAVALIPAAGRPRIACADEWELGRATYLSRCARCHGEDGSDTTYPEIRPLEGIGRRLSREQIRARLHSKAAGPKLVLIRGETFTAEEVEALISYVAEL
;
A
#
# COMPACT_ATOMS: atom_id res chain seq x y z
N MET A 1 -18.59 -21.67 -6.78
CA MET A 1 -19.38 -20.96 -5.76
C MET A 1 -18.42 -20.12 -4.94
N GLN A 2 -18.29 -18.84 -5.26
CA GLN A 2 -17.29 -17.94 -4.67
C GLN A 2 -17.93 -17.17 -3.52
N GLY A 3 -17.34 -17.31 -2.32
CA GLY A 3 -17.82 -16.72 -1.08
C GLY A 3 -17.60 -15.21 -1.05
N LEU A 4 -18.70 -14.47 -0.92
CA LEU A 4 -18.69 -13.09 -0.48
C LEU A 4 -18.13 -13.06 0.95
N LEU A 5 -16.97 -12.44 1.18
CA LEU A 5 -16.53 -12.18 2.55
C LEU A 5 -17.55 -11.26 3.23
N PRO A 6 -18.08 -11.61 4.42
CA PRO A 6 -19.01 -10.75 5.14
C PRO A 6 -18.33 -9.43 5.49
N LEU A 7 -19.09 -8.33 5.38
CA LEU A 7 -18.65 -6.93 5.60
C LEU A 7 -17.79 -6.73 6.86
N ARG A 8 -18.06 -7.51 7.92
CA ARG A 8 -17.28 -7.53 9.17
C ARG A 8 -15.83 -7.98 8.99
N GLN A 9 -15.58 -9.03 8.21
CA GLN A 9 -14.22 -9.48 7.93
C GLN A 9 -13.47 -8.46 7.08
N ALA A 10 -14.12 -7.84 6.10
CA ALA A 10 -13.51 -6.75 5.34
C ALA A 10 -13.12 -5.57 6.25
N LEU A 11 -13.97 -5.21 7.22
CA LEU A 11 -13.69 -4.12 8.16
C LEU A 11 -12.55 -4.45 9.14
N SER A 12 -12.49 -5.67 9.65
CA SER A 12 -11.38 -6.14 10.51
C SER A 12 -10.04 -6.14 9.77
N LEU A 13 -10.03 -6.57 8.51
CA LEU A 13 -8.82 -6.59 7.67
C LEU A 13 -8.34 -5.17 7.30
N LEU A 14 -9.26 -4.21 7.16
CA LEU A 14 -8.92 -2.79 6.98
C LEU A 14 -8.29 -2.19 8.25
N LEU A 15 -8.72 -2.63 9.42
CA LEU A 15 -8.20 -2.16 10.72
C LEU A 15 -6.81 -2.74 11.03
N GLU A 16 -6.55 -3.99 10.67
CA GLU A 16 -5.22 -4.62 10.78
C GLU A 16 -4.19 -3.97 9.85
N CYS A 17 -4.65 -3.47 8.69
CA CYS A 17 -3.83 -2.71 7.75
C CYS A 17 -3.41 -1.34 8.34
N GLU A 18 -4.30 -0.64 9.06
CA GLU A 18 -4.01 0.66 9.70
C GLU A 18 -2.85 0.60 10.73
N LEU A 19 -2.67 -0.54 11.41
CA LEU A 19 -1.61 -0.72 12.42
C LEU A 19 -0.23 -1.01 11.81
N ARG A 20 -0.16 -1.36 10.52
CA ARG A 20 1.08 -1.73 9.80
C ARG A 20 1.47 -0.75 8.70
N LEU A 21 0.67 0.29 8.46
CA LEU A 21 0.95 1.34 7.48
C LEU A 21 1.82 2.46 8.07
N PRO A 22 2.62 3.16 7.25
CA PRO A 22 3.48 4.25 7.72
C PRO A 22 2.66 5.45 8.25
N PRO A 23 3.22 6.22 9.22
CA PRO A 23 2.54 7.39 9.77
C PRO A 23 2.34 8.48 8.69
N GLY A 24 1.08 8.75 8.33
CA GLY A 24 0.72 9.83 7.39
C GLY A 24 -0.52 9.57 6.55
N ARG A 25 -0.88 8.31 6.29
CA ARG A 25 -2.06 7.94 5.46
C ARG A 25 -3.37 7.78 6.25
N SER A 26 -3.31 7.75 7.57
CA SER A 26 -4.47 7.62 8.45
C SER A 26 -5.40 8.85 8.44
N SER A 27 -4.92 10.03 8.02
CA SER A 27 -5.69 11.28 8.06
C SER A 27 -6.68 11.42 6.89
N LEU A 28 -6.33 10.93 5.69
CA LEU A 28 -7.20 10.97 4.51
C LEU A 28 -8.31 9.93 4.60
N LEU A 29 -8.01 8.75 5.17
CA LEU A 29 -8.99 7.70 5.38
C LEU A 29 -9.98 8.05 6.49
N ARG A 30 -9.53 8.69 7.59
CA ARG A 30 -10.43 9.24 8.62
C ARG A 30 -11.40 10.28 8.04
N ARG A 31 -10.97 11.11 7.08
CA ARG A 31 -11.84 12.06 6.39
C ARG A 31 -12.83 11.38 5.44
N ALA A 32 -12.42 10.30 4.76
CA ALA A 32 -13.30 9.49 3.91
C ALA A 32 -14.38 8.78 4.75
N LEU A 33 -13.98 8.12 5.84
CA LEU A 33 -14.89 7.43 6.77
C LEU A 33 -15.82 8.41 7.52
N ALA A 34 -15.32 9.60 7.89
CA ALA A 34 -16.16 10.63 8.52
C ALA A 34 -17.17 11.26 7.54
N ARG A 35 -16.89 11.25 6.23
CA ARG A 35 -17.87 11.64 5.19
C ARG A 35 -18.93 10.57 4.97
N GLU A 36 -18.55 9.29 4.96
CA GLU A 36 -19.50 8.18 4.80
C GLU A 36 -20.44 8.04 6.01
N ASN A 37 -19.94 8.25 7.23
CA ASN A 37 -20.77 8.18 8.44
C ASN A 37 -21.82 9.31 8.55
N ARG A 38 -21.67 10.38 7.76
CA ARG A 38 -22.63 11.50 7.69
C ARG A 38 -23.81 11.22 6.76
N ILE A 39 -23.66 10.32 5.79
CA ILE A 39 -24.70 10.01 4.79
C ILE A 39 -25.74 9.00 5.35
N LEU A 40 -25.37 8.23 6.38
CA LEU A 40 -26.22 7.16 6.93
C LEU A 40 -27.24 7.63 7.99
N TYR A 41 -27.20 8.90 8.44
CA TYR A 41 -27.98 9.40 9.58
C TYR A 41 -28.87 10.63 9.29
N SER A 42 -29.40 10.78 8.07
CA SER A 42 -30.53 11.70 7.84
C SER A 42 -31.85 10.93 7.86
N GLU A 43 -32.68 11.19 8.87
CA GLU A 43 -33.91 10.44 9.21
C GLU A 43 -35.12 10.65 8.26
N ASP A 44 -34.93 11.10 7.01
CA ASP A 44 -36.05 11.57 6.16
C ASP A 44 -36.44 10.68 4.96
N VAL A 45 -36.02 9.41 4.90
CA VAL A 45 -36.46 8.51 3.82
C VAL A 45 -37.52 7.53 4.31
N ARG A 46 -38.71 8.07 4.63
CA ARG A 46 -39.91 7.27 4.83
C ARG A 46 -40.59 7.03 3.48
N SER A 47 -40.89 5.76 3.22
CA SER A 47 -41.84 5.23 2.23
C SER A 47 -41.31 4.82 0.83
N ALA A 48 -41.58 3.55 0.53
CA ALA A 48 -41.68 2.88 -0.78
C ALA A 48 -40.44 2.43 -1.59
N ASN A 49 -39.19 2.79 -1.30
CA ASN A 49 -38.08 2.41 -2.21
C ASN A 49 -36.83 1.80 -1.59
N ARG A 50 -36.94 1.12 -0.43
CA ARG A 50 -35.78 0.47 0.21
C ARG A 50 -35.18 -0.66 -0.63
N PHE A 51 -36.01 -1.48 -1.28
CA PHE A 51 -35.53 -2.56 -2.15
C PHE A 51 -34.91 -2.02 -3.44
N ALA A 52 -35.55 -1.03 -4.08
CA ALA A 52 -34.99 -0.41 -5.28
C ALA A 52 -33.67 0.32 -4.98
N ALA A 53 -33.58 1.01 -3.84
CA ALA A 53 -32.35 1.67 -3.41
C ALA A 53 -31.24 0.66 -3.08
N LEU A 54 -31.57 -0.45 -2.41
CA LEU A 54 -30.61 -1.53 -2.13
C LEU A 54 -30.11 -2.21 -3.41
N LEU A 55 -31.01 -2.48 -4.37
CA LEU A 55 -30.65 -3.06 -5.67
C LEU A 55 -29.83 -2.09 -6.52
N ALA A 56 -30.19 -0.82 -6.54
CA ALA A 56 -29.43 0.21 -7.24
C ALA A 56 -28.03 0.40 -6.61
N PHE A 57 -27.93 0.35 -5.28
CA PHE A 57 -26.66 0.40 -4.58
C PHE A 57 -25.80 -0.85 -4.87
N ALA A 58 -26.39 -2.05 -4.83
CA ALA A 58 -25.68 -3.29 -5.16
C ALA A 58 -25.19 -3.32 -6.62
N ALA A 59 -26.01 -2.86 -7.57
CA ALA A 59 -25.62 -2.72 -8.97
C ALA A 59 -24.51 -1.67 -9.17
N ALA A 60 -24.61 -0.52 -8.50
CA ALA A 60 -23.60 0.52 -8.54
C ALA A 60 -22.24 0.04 -7.97
N VAL A 61 -22.25 -0.73 -6.89
CA VAL A 61 -21.04 -1.35 -6.31
C VAL A 61 -20.44 -2.40 -7.26
N ALA A 62 -21.27 -3.18 -7.96
CA ALA A 62 -20.81 -4.18 -8.93
C ALA A 62 -20.19 -3.57 -10.21
N LEU A 63 -20.50 -2.30 -10.50
CA LEU A 63 -19.93 -1.52 -11.61
C LEU A 63 -18.65 -0.77 -11.23
N ILE A 64 -18.27 -0.77 -9.94
CA ILE A 64 -16.95 -0.27 -9.53
C ILE A 64 -15.95 -1.32 -10.01
N PRO A 65 -15.08 -1.02 -11.00
CA PRO A 65 -14.01 -1.93 -11.34
C PRO A 65 -13.24 -2.22 -10.05
N ALA A 66 -12.96 -3.50 -9.79
CA ALA A 66 -12.06 -3.92 -8.72
C ALA A 66 -10.63 -3.45 -9.04
N ALA A 67 -10.40 -2.14 -9.04
CA ALA A 67 -9.10 -1.52 -8.94
C ALA A 67 -8.66 -1.68 -7.48
N GLY A 68 -8.45 -2.93 -7.10
CA GLY A 68 -8.26 -3.32 -5.72
C GLY A 68 -7.48 -4.62 -5.69
N ARG A 69 -6.15 -4.50 -5.77
CA ARG A 69 -5.34 -5.47 -5.03
C ARG A 69 -5.88 -5.42 -3.58
N PRO A 70 -6.28 -6.55 -2.99
CA PRO A 70 -6.86 -6.55 -1.65
C PRO A 70 -5.91 -5.82 -0.71
N ARG A 71 -6.41 -4.92 0.16
CA ARG A 71 -5.55 -4.10 1.03
C ARG A 71 -4.64 -4.93 1.95
N ILE A 72 -5.00 -6.19 2.19
CA ILE A 72 -4.16 -7.21 2.85
C ILE A 72 -2.85 -7.43 2.09
N ALA A 73 -2.91 -7.51 0.75
CA ALA A 73 -1.73 -7.58 -0.10
C ALA A 73 -0.84 -6.32 0.01
N CYS A 74 -1.40 -5.16 0.39
CA CYS A 74 -0.60 -3.95 0.61
C CYS A 74 0.15 -4.00 1.94
N ALA A 75 -0.44 -4.59 3.00
CA ALA A 75 0.26 -4.80 4.27
C ALA A 75 1.38 -5.84 4.13
N ASP A 76 1.10 -6.94 3.42
CA ASP A 76 2.09 -7.98 3.15
C ASP A 76 3.21 -7.47 2.24
N GLU A 77 2.89 -6.69 1.20
CA GLU A 77 3.87 -6.04 0.32
C GLU A 77 4.73 -5.02 1.09
N TRP A 78 4.15 -4.23 2.00
CA TRP A 78 4.90 -3.27 2.80
C TRP A 78 5.86 -3.97 3.76
N GLU A 79 5.42 -5.02 4.46
CA GLU A 79 6.28 -5.77 5.38
C GLU A 79 7.39 -6.51 4.64
N LEU A 80 7.09 -7.10 3.48
CA LEU A 80 8.11 -7.69 2.61
C LEU A 80 9.16 -6.64 2.21
N GLY A 81 8.72 -5.44 1.84
CA GLY A 81 9.60 -4.33 1.47
C GLY A 81 10.48 -3.88 2.64
N ARG A 82 9.89 -3.77 3.83
CA ARG A 82 10.59 -3.44 5.08
C ARG A 82 11.64 -4.49 5.43
N ALA A 83 11.27 -5.78 5.43
CA ALA A 83 12.19 -6.87 5.72
C ALA A 83 13.35 -6.94 4.71
N THR A 84 13.04 -6.73 3.42
CA THR A 84 14.04 -6.65 2.35
C THR A 84 15.00 -5.48 2.57
N TYR A 85 14.47 -4.30 2.93
CA TYR A 85 15.26 -3.11 3.21
C TYR A 85 16.21 -3.31 4.40
N LEU A 86 15.68 -3.77 5.54
CA LEU A 86 16.46 -3.95 6.76
C LEU A 86 17.58 -4.99 6.58
N SER A 87 17.32 -6.06 5.82
CA SER A 87 18.29 -7.13 5.59
C SER A 87 19.37 -6.79 4.56
N ARG A 88 19.08 -5.96 3.55
CA ARG A 88 19.98 -5.72 2.40
C ARG A 88 20.44 -4.29 2.21
N CYS A 89 19.64 -3.30 2.61
CA CYS A 89 19.84 -1.88 2.30
C CYS A 89 20.28 -1.06 3.51
N ALA A 90 19.77 -1.37 4.70
CA ALA A 90 20.03 -0.62 5.93
C ALA A 90 21.52 -0.57 6.30
N ARG A 91 22.32 -1.56 5.89
CA ARG A 91 23.78 -1.56 6.08
C ARG A 91 24.52 -0.34 5.51
N CYS A 92 23.93 0.35 4.52
CA CYS A 92 24.50 1.55 3.91
C CYS A 92 23.62 2.79 4.10
N HIS A 93 22.30 2.61 4.23
CA HIS A 93 21.34 3.71 4.29
C HIS A 93 20.80 3.98 5.71
N GLY A 94 21.16 3.16 6.71
CA GLY A 94 20.56 3.20 8.05
C GLY A 94 19.21 2.51 8.09
N GLU A 95 18.69 2.23 9.28
CA GLU A 95 17.38 1.59 9.44
C GLU A 95 16.21 2.50 9.02
N ASP A 96 16.39 3.81 9.10
CA ASP A 96 15.43 4.85 8.76
C ASP A 96 15.72 5.56 7.42
N GLY A 97 16.79 5.17 6.72
CA GLY A 97 17.20 5.83 5.49
C GLY A 97 17.94 7.16 5.66
N SER A 98 18.31 7.56 6.87
CA SER A 98 18.94 8.86 7.13
C SER A 98 20.47 8.83 7.06
N ASP A 99 21.09 7.64 6.92
CA ASP A 99 22.54 7.51 7.03
C ASP A 99 23.27 8.23 5.88
N THR A 100 24.36 8.88 6.26
CA THR A 100 25.26 9.67 5.39
C THR A 100 26.72 9.28 5.57
N THR A 101 27.01 8.30 6.42
CA THR A 101 28.37 7.91 6.78
C THR A 101 29.00 6.94 5.77
N TYR A 102 28.17 6.18 5.05
CA TYR A 102 28.66 5.27 4.01
C TYR A 102 29.15 6.07 2.78
N PRO A 103 30.35 5.78 2.23
CA PRO A 103 30.90 6.55 1.12
C PRO A 103 29.97 6.63 -0.09
N GLU A 104 29.81 7.84 -0.63
CA GLU A 104 28.98 8.13 -1.82
C GLU A 104 27.49 7.74 -1.70
N ILE A 105 26.99 7.50 -0.49
CA ILE A 105 25.57 7.22 -0.24
C ILE A 105 24.78 8.53 -0.16
N ARG A 106 23.52 8.51 -0.62
CA ARG A 106 22.56 9.59 -0.36
C ARG A 106 21.45 9.09 0.56
N PRO A 107 20.97 9.94 1.49
CA PRO A 107 19.88 9.57 2.37
C PRO A 107 18.59 9.33 1.55
N LEU A 108 17.86 8.31 1.98
CA LEU A 108 16.58 7.88 1.42
C LEU A 108 15.39 8.46 2.19
N GLU A 109 15.60 9.04 3.37
CA GLU A 109 14.53 9.74 4.09
C GLU A 109 13.84 10.78 3.18
N GLY A 110 12.51 10.75 3.15
CA GLY A 110 11.66 11.58 2.32
C GLY A 110 11.84 11.42 0.82
N ILE A 111 12.41 10.32 0.33
CA ILE A 111 12.72 10.16 -1.09
C ILE A 111 11.46 10.13 -1.96
N GLY A 112 10.35 9.58 -1.48
CA GLY A 112 9.08 9.58 -2.22
C GLY A 112 8.43 10.96 -2.38
N ARG A 113 8.85 11.95 -1.57
CA ARG A 113 8.45 13.36 -1.78
C ARG A 113 9.17 14.00 -2.96
N ARG A 114 10.32 13.45 -3.36
CA ARG A 114 11.21 14.01 -4.38
C ARG A 114 11.18 13.22 -5.68
N LEU A 115 10.91 11.92 -5.61
CA LEU A 115 11.00 11.01 -6.74
C LEU A 115 9.73 10.14 -6.85
N SER A 116 9.28 9.94 -8.08
CA SER A 116 8.26 8.92 -8.37
C SER A 116 8.81 7.50 -8.16
N ARG A 117 7.93 6.51 -8.05
CA ARG A 117 8.30 5.10 -7.93
C ARG A 117 9.18 4.62 -9.09
N GLU A 118 8.89 5.07 -10.30
CA GLU A 118 9.65 4.77 -11.52
C GLU A 118 11.04 5.41 -11.45
N GLN A 119 11.14 6.63 -10.93
CA GLN A 119 12.42 7.32 -10.72
C GLN A 119 13.25 6.69 -9.59
N ILE A 120 12.60 6.13 -8.57
CA ILE A 120 13.25 5.32 -7.51
C ILE A 120 13.78 4.02 -8.13
N ARG A 121 12.95 3.30 -8.88
CA ARG A 121 13.35 2.08 -9.61
C ARG A 121 14.58 2.32 -10.48
N ALA A 122 14.59 3.41 -11.25
CA ALA A 122 15.71 3.76 -12.13
C ALA A 122 17.02 3.98 -11.35
N ARG A 123 16.95 4.42 -10.08
CA ARG A 123 18.12 4.65 -9.21
C ARG A 123 18.62 3.41 -8.49
N LEU A 124 17.88 2.30 -8.49
CA LEU A 124 18.38 1.03 -7.97
C LEU A 124 19.57 0.51 -8.78
N HIS A 125 19.75 1.00 -10.02
CA HIS A 125 20.79 0.54 -10.95
C HIS A 125 20.82 -1.00 -11.06
N SER A 126 19.63 -1.59 -11.16
CA SER A 126 19.47 -3.04 -11.18
C SER A 126 19.91 -3.63 -12.53
N LYS A 127 20.34 -4.90 -12.51
CA LYS A 127 20.62 -5.69 -13.71
C LYS A 127 19.77 -6.95 -13.70
N ALA A 128 19.33 -7.41 -14.87
CA ALA A 128 18.67 -8.71 -14.96
C ALA A 128 19.68 -9.83 -14.64
N ALA A 129 19.25 -10.78 -13.82
CA ALA A 129 20.04 -11.94 -13.39
C ALA A 129 19.38 -13.29 -13.74
N GLY A 130 18.19 -13.22 -14.34
CA GLY A 130 17.40 -14.36 -14.78
C GLY A 130 15.97 -13.93 -15.09
N PRO A 131 15.07 -14.87 -15.44
CA PRO A 131 13.70 -14.53 -15.84
C PRO A 131 12.86 -13.81 -14.77
N LYS A 132 13.18 -14.02 -13.49
CA LYS A 132 12.48 -13.42 -12.34
C LYS A 132 13.42 -12.82 -11.31
N LEU A 133 14.71 -12.74 -11.63
CA LEU A 133 15.76 -12.34 -10.72
C LEU A 133 16.44 -11.07 -11.21
N VAL A 134 16.70 -10.17 -10.28
CA VAL A 134 17.47 -8.95 -10.50
C VAL A 134 18.64 -8.89 -9.53
N LEU A 135 19.71 -8.23 -9.96
CA LEU A 135 20.85 -7.90 -9.13
C LEU A 135 20.81 -6.41 -8.79
N ILE A 136 20.87 -6.11 -7.50
CA ILE A 136 21.03 -4.74 -6.98
C ILE A 136 22.23 -4.76 -6.06
N ARG A 137 23.26 -3.97 -6.40
CA ARG A 137 24.50 -3.84 -5.59
C ARG A 137 25.14 -5.18 -5.19
N GLY A 138 25.10 -6.17 -6.10
CA GLY A 138 25.70 -7.49 -5.90
C GLY A 138 24.81 -8.51 -5.16
N GLU A 139 23.62 -8.11 -4.74
CA GLU A 139 22.64 -8.98 -4.08
C GLU A 139 21.53 -9.33 -5.06
N THR A 140 21.02 -10.57 -4.99
CA THR A 140 19.95 -11.08 -5.85
C THR A 140 18.58 -10.87 -5.18
N PHE A 141 17.62 -10.35 -5.94
CA PHE A 141 16.24 -10.17 -5.53
C PHE A 141 15.28 -10.74 -6.56
N THR A 142 14.11 -11.16 -6.13
CA THR A 142 12.97 -11.44 -6.99
C THR A 142 12.31 -10.15 -7.47
N ALA A 143 11.55 -10.23 -8.56
CA ALA A 143 10.76 -9.09 -9.03
C ALA A 143 9.76 -8.57 -7.97
N GLU A 144 9.18 -9.48 -7.18
CA GLU A 144 8.23 -9.14 -6.11
C GLU A 144 8.90 -8.39 -4.96
N GLU A 145 10.07 -8.83 -4.51
CA GLU A 145 10.86 -8.11 -3.50
C GLU A 145 11.25 -6.71 -3.98
N VAL A 146 11.53 -6.51 -5.27
CA VAL A 146 11.83 -5.18 -5.81
C VAL A 146 10.62 -4.26 -5.76
N GLU A 147 9.44 -4.74 -6.14
CA GLU A 147 8.21 -3.93 -6.06
C GLU A 147 7.92 -3.52 -4.62
N ALA A 148 7.98 -4.49 -3.71
CA ALA A 148 7.80 -4.29 -2.29
C ALA A 148 8.82 -3.31 -1.71
N LEU A 149 10.09 -3.46 -2.07
CA LEU A 149 11.17 -2.56 -1.66
C LEU A 149 10.93 -1.13 -2.15
N ILE A 150 10.51 -0.93 -3.40
CA ILE A 150 10.20 0.40 -3.93
C ILE A 150 8.99 1.00 -3.19
N SER A 151 7.97 0.19 -2.89
CA SER A 151 6.83 0.61 -2.08
C SER A 151 7.25 1.09 -0.70
N TYR A 152 8.12 0.35 -0.03
CA TYR A 152 8.62 0.71 1.29
C TYR A 152 9.51 1.97 1.26
N VAL A 153 10.51 2.00 0.37
CA VAL A 153 11.46 3.12 0.25
C VAL A 153 10.77 4.43 -0.14
N ALA A 154 9.70 4.38 -0.92
CA ALA A 154 8.94 5.58 -1.27
C ALA A 154 8.23 6.23 -0.06
N GLU A 155 8.08 5.51 1.06
CA GLU A 155 7.41 5.99 2.27
C GLU A 155 8.40 6.29 3.41
N LEU A 156 9.71 6.08 3.20
CA LEU A 156 10.78 6.66 4.03
C LEU A 156 10.84 8.18 3.81
#